data_AF-A0A4Q3SPC6-F1
#
_entry.id   AF-A0A4Q3SPC6-F1
#
_cell.length_a   1.000
_cell.length_b   1.000
_cell.length_c   1.000
_cell.angle_alpha   90.00
_cell.angle_beta   90.00
_cell.angle_gamma   90.00
#
_symmetry.space_group_name_H-M   'P 1'
#
loop_
_entity.id
_entity.type
_entity.pdbx_description
1 polymer ?
#
loop_
_entity_poly.entity_id
_entity_poly.type
_entity_poly.pdbx_seq_one_letter_code
_entity_poly.pdbx_strand_id
1 'polypeptide(L)'
;LGVSFQQVQKYERGANRVSASMLVKIAQKLDTSVGELVGETAAPLGDESLFEKLAVPGAVQLLEAFASVQQPAMRTAILNLTRSLIEESSDERTLSIRRAR
;
A
#
# COMPACT_ATOMS: atom_id res chain seq x y z
N LEU A 1 -17.72 18.56 -10.64
CA LEU A 1 -17.67 19.56 -9.55
C LEU A 1 -18.75 20.65 -9.66
N GLY A 2 -19.31 20.91 -10.84
CA GLY A 2 -20.36 21.94 -11.00
C GLY A 2 -19.80 23.37 -10.89
N VAL A 3 -18.49 23.54 -11.09
CA VAL A 3 -17.79 24.83 -11.07
C VAL A 3 -17.11 25.07 -12.42
N SER A 4 -16.84 26.32 -12.77
CA SER A 4 -16.16 26.67 -14.02
C SER A 4 -14.70 26.23 -14.03
N PHE A 5 -14.10 26.09 -15.21
CA PHE A 5 -12.68 25.76 -15.35
C PHE A 5 -11.77 26.78 -14.66
N GLN A 6 -12.10 28.08 -14.81
CA GLN A 6 -11.39 29.13 -14.09
C GLN A 6 -11.49 28.97 -12.57
N GLN A 7 -12.62 28.46 -12.05
CA GLN A 7 -12.79 28.22 -10.63
C GLN A 7 -11.93 27.04 -10.16
N VAL A 8 -11.83 25.97 -10.94
CA VAL A 8 -10.91 24.86 -10.65
C VAL A 8 -9.47 25.38 -10.56
N GLN A 9 -9.05 26.19 -11.54
CA GLN A 9 -7.72 26.81 -11.51
C GLN A 9 -7.50 27.73 -10.29
N LYS A 10 -8.53 28.43 -9.82
CA LYS A 10 -8.44 29.24 -8.59
C LYS A 10 -8.27 28.37 -7.34
N TYR A 11 -8.85 27.18 -7.31
CA TYR A 11 -8.62 26.21 -6.23
C TYR A 11 -7.20 25.65 -6.28
N GLU A 12 -6.72 25.25 -7.46
CA GLU A 12 -5.36 24.71 -7.65
C GLU A 12 -4.28 25.71 -7.24
N ARG A 13 -4.46 26.99 -7.56
CA ARG A 13 -3.50 28.05 -7.20
C ARG A 13 -3.71 28.61 -5.79
N GLY A 14 -4.66 28.09 -5.03
CA GLY A 14 -4.99 28.58 -3.68
C GLY A 14 -5.57 30.00 -3.63
N ALA A 15 -5.94 30.58 -4.78
CA ALA A 15 -6.52 31.92 -4.86
C ALA A 15 -7.92 31.99 -4.24
N ASN A 16 -8.65 30.87 -4.22
CA ASN A 16 -9.96 30.73 -3.58
C ASN A 16 -9.94 29.65 -2.50
N ARG A 17 -10.59 29.92 -1.36
CA ARG A 17 -10.89 28.89 -0.35
C ARG A 17 -11.92 27.90 -0.89
N VAL A 18 -11.73 26.62 -0.55
CA VAL A 18 -12.65 25.53 -0.88
C VAL A 18 -13.50 25.23 0.35
N SER A 19 -14.83 25.14 0.20
CA SER A 19 -15.69 24.71 1.32
C SER A 19 -15.47 23.24 1.64
N ALA A 20 -15.72 22.82 2.89
CA ALA A 20 -15.63 21.40 3.28
C ALA A 20 -16.49 20.48 2.40
N SER A 21 -17.72 20.92 2.06
CA SER A 21 -18.61 20.18 1.16
C SER A 21 -18.05 20.02 -0.26
N MET A 22 -17.27 21.00 -0.73
CA MET A 22 -16.62 20.94 -2.04
C MET A 22 -15.37 20.05 -1.98
N LEU A 23 -14.59 20.10 -0.91
CA LEU A 23 -13.46 19.18 -0.69
C LEU A 23 -13.90 17.71 -0.74
N VAL A 24 -15.00 17.35 -0.06
CA VAL A 24 -15.56 15.98 -0.11
C VAL A 24 -15.92 15.56 -1.54
N LYS A 25 -16.55 16.44 -2.31
CA LYS A 25 -16.91 16.18 -3.71
C LYS A 25 -15.69 16.07 -4.63
N ILE A 26 -14.62 16.80 -4.35
CA ILE A 26 -13.34 16.70 -5.06
C ILE A 26 -12.68 15.36 -4.75
N ALA A 27 -12.60 14.99 -3.48
CA ALA A 27 -12.01 13.73 -3.01
C ALA A 27 -12.69 12.51 -3.67
N GLN A 28 -14.03 12.47 -3.67
CA GLN A 28 -14.81 11.42 -4.35
C GLN A 28 -14.56 11.35 -5.86
N LYS A 29 -14.26 12.48 -6.51
CA LYS A 29 -14.03 12.51 -7.96
C LYS A 29 -12.60 12.12 -8.34
N LEU A 30 -11.65 12.27 -7.42
CA LEU A 30 -10.24 11.93 -7.60
C LEU A 30 -9.90 10.57 -6.95
N ASP A 31 -10.89 9.86 -6.41
CA ASP A 31 -10.72 8.58 -5.71
C ASP A 31 -9.65 8.63 -4.59
N THR A 32 -9.72 9.69 -3.78
CA THR A 32 -8.76 10.05 -2.73
C THR A 32 -9.52 10.45 -1.45
N SER A 33 -8.81 10.67 -0.35
CA SER A 33 -9.40 11.19 0.90
C SER A 33 -9.33 12.71 1.00
N VAL A 34 -10.19 13.33 1.84
CA VAL A 34 -10.07 14.77 2.13
C VAL A 34 -8.74 15.09 2.82
N GLY A 35 -8.24 14.18 3.66
CA GLY A 35 -6.94 14.31 4.34
C GLY A 35 -5.78 14.44 3.34
N GLU A 36 -5.77 13.63 2.29
CA GLU A 36 -4.78 13.70 1.21
C GLU A 36 -4.82 15.06 0.47
N LEU A 37 -6.01 15.63 0.27
CA LEU A 37 -6.15 16.95 -0.37
C LEU A 37 -5.66 18.12 0.49
N VAL A 38 -5.63 17.97 1.82
CA VAL A 38 -5.23 19.03 2.77
C VAL A 38 -3.84 18.81 3.36
N GLY A 39 -3.13 17.76 2.93
CA GLY A 39 -1.80 17.42 3.43
C GLY A 39 -1.80 16.80 4.83
N GLU A 40 -2.96 16.34 5.33
CA GLU A 40 -3.09 15.50 6.52
C GLU A 40 -2.77 14.04 6.14
N THR A 41 -1.53 13.79 5.75
CA THR A 41 -1.08 12.44 5.39
C THR A 41 -1.10 11.54 6.62
N ALA A 42 -2.08 10.66 6.72
CA ALA A 42 -1.97 9.42 7.49
C ALA A 42 -1.46 8.30 6.56
N ALA A 43 -0.19 8.39 6.18
CA ALA A 43 0.49 7.50 5.21
C ALA A 43 -0.18 7.43 3.82
N PRO A 44 0.59 7.21 2.73
CA PRO A 44 -0.01 7.02 1.41
C PRO A 44 -0.95 5.80 1.45
N LEU A 45 -2.18 5.95 0.93
CA LEU A 45 -3.14 4.84 0.76
C LEU A 45 -2.62 3.74 -0.18
N GLY A 46 -1.49 3.97 -0.85
CA GLY A 46 -0.61 2.94 -1.37
C GLY A 46 0.67 2.88 -0.56
N ASP A 47 0.80 1.88 0.30
CA ASP A 47 2.08 1.57 0.93
C ASP A 47 3.05 1.27 -0.22
N GLU A 48 3.94 2.21 -0.56
CA GLU A 48 4.93 2.04 -1.65
C GLU A 48 5.75 0.76 -1.39
N SER A 49 5.94 0.41 -0.12
CA SER A 49 6.53 -0.84 0.33
C SER A 49 5.70 -2.09 -0.03
N LEU A 50 4.37 -1.98 -0.15
CA LEU A 50 3.51 -3.06 -0.63
C LEU A 50 3.66 -3.26 -2.14
N PHE A 51 3.72 -2.18 -2.92
CA PHE A 51 3.95 -2.29 -4.37
C PHE A 51 5.31 -2.93 -4.68
N GLU A 52 6.36 -2.54 -3.95
CA GLU A 52 7.67 -3.19 -4.04
C GLU A 52 7.61 -4.69 -3.69
N LYS A 53 6.86 -5.06 -2.63
CA LYS A 53 6.68 -6.46 -2.24
C LYS A 53 5.90 -7.28 -3.27
N LEU A 54 4.91 -6.67 -3.93
CA LEU A 54 4.12 -7.31 -4.99
C LEU A 54 4.89 -7.43 -6.32
N ALA A 55 5.91 -6.60 -6.54
CA ALA A 55 6.78 -6.68 -7.71
C ALA A 55 7.72 -7.91 -7.69
N VAL A 56 7.85 -8.61 -6.56
CA VAL A 56 8.62 -9.85 -6.46
C VAL A 56 7.98 -10.94 -7.33
N PRO A 57 8.74 -11.61 -8.22
CA PRO A 57 8.21 -12.71 -9.03
C PRO A 57 7.52 -13.76 -8.17
N GLY A 58 6.25 -14.06 -8.49
CA GLY A 58 5.43 -15.02 -7.75
C GLY A 58 4.68 -14.46 -6.53
N ALA A 59 4.88 -13.21 -6.13
CA ALA A 59 4.18 -12.61 -4.99
C ALA A 59 2.66 -12.56 -5.18
N VAL A 60 2.21 -12.14 -6.37
CA VAL A 60 0.76 -12.11 -6.71
C VAL A 60 0.17 -13.51 -6.74
N GLN A 61 0.87 -14.48 -7.33
CA GLN A 61 0.41 -15.88 -7.40
C GLN A 61 0.27 -16.48 -5.99
N LEU A 62 1.21 -16.20 -5.09
CA LEU A 62 1.15 -16.62 -3.70
C LEU A 62 -0.03 -15.95 -2.97
N LEU A 63 -0.26 -14.66 -3.19
CA LEU A 63 -1.37 -13.92 -2.61
C LEU A 63 -2.73 -14.48 -3.06
N GLU A 64 -2.90 -14.73 -4.35
CA GLU A 64 -4.12 -15.33 -4.92
C GLU A 64 -4.35 -16.74 -4.38
N ALA A 65 -3.32 -17.58 -4.37
CA ALA A 65 -3.38 -18.93 -3.82
C ALA A 65 -3.76 -18.89 -2.33
N PHE A 66 -3.11 -18.03 -1.54
CA PHE A 66 -3.40 -17.86 -0.12
C PHE A 66 -4.85 -17.38 0.13
N ALA A 67 -5.34 -16.44 -0.68
CA ALA A 67 -6.71 -15.93 -0.58
C ALA A 67 -7.77 -17.01 -0.90
N SER A 68 -7.45 -17.96 -1.78
CA SER A 68 -8.35 -19.07 -2.14
C SER A 68 -8.48 -20.15 -1.06
N VAL A 69 -7.57 -20.20 -0.09
CA VAL A 69 -7.61 -21.18 1.00
C VAL A 69 -8.77 -20.87 1.94
N GLN A 70 -9.76 -21.76 2.04
CA GLN A 70 -10.94 -21.52 2.87
C GLN A 70 -10.70 -21.74 4.36
N GLN A 71 -9.90 -22.76 4.72
CA GLN A 71 -9.67 -23.15 6.11
C GLN A 71 -8.66 -22.22 6.80
N PRO A 72 -9.04 -21.54 7.90
CA PRO A 72 -8.14 -20.62 8.61
C PRO A 72 -6.85 -21.28 9.11
N ALA A 73 -6.95 -22.51 9.62
CA ALA A 73 -5.79 -23.25 10.12
C ALA A 73 -4.73 -23.50 9.03
N MET A 74 -5.16 -23.73 7.79
CA MET A 74 -4.26 -23.96 6.66
C MET A 74 -3.53 -22.67 6.25
N ARG A 75 -4.21 -21.51 6.32
CA ARG A 75 -3.56 -20.21 6.12
C ARG A 75 -2.48 -19.97 7.16
N THR A 76 -2.75 -20.28 8.44
CA THR A 76 -1.75 -20.18 9.50
C THR A 76 -0.56 -21.12 9.27
N ALA A 77 -0.81 -22.36 8.82
CA ALA A 77 0.26 -23.31 8.50
C ALA A 77 1.17 -22.80 7.38
N ILE A 78 0.61 -22.22 6.31
CA ILE A 78 1.38 -21.61 5.21
C ILE A 78 2.27 -20.47 5.74
N LEU A 79 1.70 -19.56 6.55
CA LEU A 79 2.49 -18.47 7.13
C LEU A 79 3.63 -18.96 8.03
N ASN A 80 3.39 -20.01 8.82
CA ASN A 80 4.40 -20.61 9.67
C ASN A 80 5.52 -21.26 8.85
N LEU A 81 5.17 -21.96 7.76
CA LEU A 81 6.15 -22.54 6.84
C LEU A 81 7.02 -21.44 6.21
N THR A 82 6.40 -20.38 5.68
CA THR A 82 7.15 -19.24 5.11
C THR A 82 8.09 -18.62 6.13
N ARG A 83 7.66 -18.47 7.40
CA ARG A 83 8.51 -17.98 8.48
C ARG A 83 9.71 -18.89 8.74
N SER A 84 9.49 -20.20 8.82
CA SER A 84 10.55 -21.19 9.03
C SER A 84 11.61 -21.14 7.91
N LEU A 85 11.19 -21.00 6.65
CA LEU A 85 12.11 -20.91 5.52
C LEU A 85 12.95 -19.63 5.54
N ILE A 86 12.39 -18.52 6.05
CA ILE A 86 13.13 -17.27 6.23
C ILE A 86 14.20 -17.44 7.31
N GLU A 87 13.85 -18.06 8.44
CA GLU A 87 14.77 -18.33 9.55
C GLU A 87 15.96 -19.21 9.08
N GLU A 88 15.68 -20.31 8.37
CA GLU A 88 16.70 -21.20 7.81
C GLU A 88 17.64 -20.48 6.81
N SER A 89 17.10 -19.64 5.94
CA SER A 89 17.90 -18.85 4.99
C SER A 89 18.82 -17.82 5.68
N SER A 90 18.45 -17.35 6.87
CA SER A 90 19.22 -16.38 7.64
C SER A 90 20.36 -17.05 8.42
N ASP A 91 20.15 -18.28 8.88
CA ASP A 91 21.16 -19.09 9.56
C ASP A 91 22.24 -19.59 8.60
N GLU A 92 21.87 -20.04 7.39
CA GLU A 92 22.84 -20.46 6.37
C GLU A 92 23.77 -19.31 5.92
N ARG A 93 23.23 -18.11 5.72
CA ARG A 93 24.02 -16.91 5.38
C ARG A 93 25.00 -16.56 6.51
N THR A 94 24.59 -16.70 7.76
CA THR A 94 25.44 -16.42 8.94
C THR A 94 26.58 -17.43 9.06
N LEU A 95 26.32 -18.71 8.78
CA LEU A 95 27.31 -19.79 8.81
C LEU A 95 28.33 -19.68 7.65
N SER A 96 27.88 -19.28 6.45
CA SER A 96 28.78 -19.07 5.30
C SER A 96 29.74 -17.91 5.51
N ILE A 97 29.30 -16.81 6.13
CA ILE A 97 30.17 -15.66 6.44
C ILE A 97 31.27 -16.02 7.45
N ARG A 98 30.95 -16.88 8.44
CA ARG A 98 31.93 -17.30 9.46
C ARG A 98 32.98 -18.28 8.96
N ARG A 99 32.69 -19.08 7.92
CA ARG A 99 33.64 -20.04 7.32
C ARG A 99 34.62 -19.43 6.33
N ALA A 100 34.35 -18.22 5.84
CA ALA A 100 35.19 -17.51 4.88
C ALA A 100 36.24 -16.59 5.53
N ARG A 101 36.40 -16.64 6.86
CA ARG A 101 37.39 -15.93 7.68
C ARG A 101 38.34 -16.92 8.33
#